data_AF-A0A377YZZ9-F1
#
_entry.id   AF-A0A377YZZ9-F1
#
_cell.length_a   1.000
_cell.length_b   1.000
_cell.length_c   1.000
_cell.angle_alpha   90.00
_cell.angle_beta   90.00
_cell.angle_gamma   90.00
#
_symmetry.space_group_name_H-M   'P 1'
#
loop_
_entity.id
_entity.type
_entity.pdbx_description
1 polymer ?
#
loop_
_entity_poly.entity_id
_entity_poly.type
_entity_poly.pdbx_seq_one_letter_code
_entity_poly.pdbx_strand_id
1 'polypeptide(L)'
;MSFLLTKLRITIQQLGGADGQNGTTGLVKEPTEYLTLMPSIWRRIYKTSFLRKHGIEFPVQIRRHDDLPFAFMTIARAKRISVIPDCYYAYRFNRPGQDVGATDERLFIHFEIFEWLYEQVRPWASMAIMSNMRLVEIGTHSWVLSRLDSHLKNDYLNKSISGISERYKRYELDDGWLDRLKLASR
;
A
#
# COMPACT_ATOMS: atom_id res chain seq x y z
N MET A 1 18.72 23.68 -17.51
CA MET A 1 18.93 23.38 -16.08
C MET A 1 17.72 22.61 -15.51
N SER A 2 17.18 21.53 -16.08
CA SER A 2 17.68 20.23 -16.57
C SER A 2 18.13 19.20 -15.51
N PHE A 3 17.91 19.43 -14.20
CA PHE A 3 18.35 18.45 -13.18
C PHE A 3 17.31 18.02 -12.14
N LEU A 4 16.03 18.40 -12.29
CA LEU A 4 14.95 18.01 -11.35
C LEU A 4 13.85 17.12 -11.92
N LEU A 5 14.02 16.60 -13.15
CA LEU A 5 13.04 15.70 -13.80
C LEU A 5 13.39 14.20 -13.69
N THR A 6 14.45 13.82 -12.96
CA THR A 6 15.07 12.49 -13.12
C THR A 6 15.00 11.55 -11.91
N LYS A 7 14.23 11.86 -10.84
CA LYS A 7 14.03 10.91 -9.71
C LYS A 7 12.60 10.84 -9.17
N LEU A 8 11.62 11.03 -10.05
CA LEU A 8 10.29 10.45 -9.89
C LEU A 8 9.85 9.86 -11.25
N ARG A 9 10.69 8.97 -11.80
CA ARG A 9 10.15 7.84 -12.56
C ARG A 9 9.45 6.94 -11.54
N ILE A 10 8.32 7.40 -11.00
CA ILE A 10 7.16 6.52 -10.93
C ILE A 10 6.93 6.25 -12.41
N THR A 11 7.56 5.19 -12.92
CA THR A 11 6.97 4.48 -14.03
C THR A 11 5.50 4.41 -13.61
N ILE A 12 4.62 5.06 -14.37
CA ILE A 12 3.34 4.42 -14.63
C ILE A 12 3.82 3.05 -15.09
N GLN A 13 3.99 2.12 -14.16
CA GLN A 13 4.09 0.72 -14.47
C GLN A 13 2.84 0.62 -15.30
N GLN A 14 3.00 0.48 -16.63
CA GLN A 14 1.88 0.20 -17.50
C GLN A 14 1.07 -0.79 -16.69
N LEU A 15 -0.18 -0.43 -16.38
CA LEU A 15 -1.11 -1.29 -15.65
C LEU A 15 -1.29 -2.50 -16.54
N GLY A 16 -0.27 -3.33 -16.60
CA GLY A 16 -0.11 -4.52 -17.39
C GLY A 16 -0.77 -5.63 -16.60
N GLY A 17 -1.25 -6.62 -17.33
CA GLY A 17 -2.07 -7.67 -16.75
C GLY A 17 -3.56 -7.46 -16.95
N ALA A 18 -4.01 -6.43 -17.67
CA ALA A 18 -5.34 -6.43 -18.25
C ALA A 18 -5.37 -7.19 -19.60
N ASP A 19 -6.54 -7.62 -20.05
CA ASP A 19 -6.72 -8.48 -21.24
C ASP A 19 -6.87 -7.71 -22.58
N GLY A 20 -6.94 -6.38 -22.53
CA GLY A 20 -7.07 -5.51 -23.70
C GLY A 20 -5.73 -5.07 -24.32
N GLN A 21 -5.78 -4.08 -25.21
CA GLN A 21 -4.63 -3.62 -26.00
C GLN A 21 -3.42 -3.29 -25.11
N ASN A 22 -2.26 -3.85 -25.46
CA ASN A 22 -0.98 -3.71 -24.76
C ASN A 22 -1.04 -4.06 -23.25
N GLY A 23 -2.07 -4.78 -22.83
CA GLY A 23 -2.33 -5.13 -21.44
C GLY A 23 -2.77 -3.96 -20.56
N THR A 24 -3.07 -2.78 -21.13
CA THR A 24 -3.34 -1.53 -20.39
C THR A 24 -4.82 -1.18 -20.29
N THR A 25 -5.70 -2.03 -20.83
CA THR A 25 -7.15 -1.82 -20.88
C THR A 25 -7.86 -3.15 -20.66
N GLY A 26 -9.13 -3.13 -20.24
CA GLY A 26 -9.94 -4.35 -20.13
C GLY A 26 -9.97 -4.93 -18.72
N LEU A 27 -10.18 -6.23 -18.60
CA LEU A 27 -10.24 -6.95 -17.32
C LEU A 27 -8.85 -7.36 -16.85
N VAL A 28 -8.55 -7.08 -15.59
CA VAL A 28 -7.34 -7.54 -14.92
C VAL A 28 -7.41 -9.06 -14.76
N LYS A 29 -6.37 -9.76 -15.23
CA LYS A 29 -6.22 -11.22 -15.18
C LYS A 29 -6.11 -11.70 -13.74
N GLU A 30 -5.23 -11.08 -12.96
CA GLU A 30 -4.97 -11.43 -11.55
C GLU A 30 -5.18 -10.21 -10.64
N PRO A 31 -6.39 -10.01 -10.09
CA PRO A 31 -6.69 -8.88 -9.21
C PRO A 31 -5.79 -8.75 -7.99
N THR A 32 -5.21 -9.87 -7.52
CA THR A 32 -4.29 -9.90 -6.37
C THR A 32 -2.99 -9.17 -6.63
N GLU A 33 -2.52 -9.08 -7.88
CA GLU A 33 -1.31 -8.32 -8.25
C GLU A 33 -1.48 -6.82 -7.96
N TYR A 34 -2.72 -6.33 -7.87
CA TYR A 34 -3.00 -4.93 -7.58
C TYR A 34 -2.87 -4.59 -6.09
N LEU A 35 -2.76 -5.59 -5.20
CA LEU A 35 -2.69 -5.38 -3.74
C LEU A 35 -1.45 -4.60 -3.31
N THR A 36 -0.34 -4.77 -4.02
CA THR A 36 0.95 -4.15 -3.69
C THR A 36 1.15 -2.79 -4.37
N LEU A 37 0.18 -2.35 -5.19
CA LEU A 37 0.21 -1.04 -5.81
C LEU A 37 -0.11 0.05 -4.80
N MET A 38 0.45 1.24 -5.03
CA MET A 38 0.23 2.40 -4.18
C MET A 38 -1.28 2.68 -3.98
N PRO A 39 -1.73 2.89 -2.72
CA PRO A 39 -3.12 3.16 -2.42
C PRO A 39 -3.53 4.47 -3.08
N SER A 40 -4.32 4.34 -4.14
CA SER A 40 -4.69 5.46 -5.01
C SER A 40 -6.17 5.42 -5.28
N ILE A 41 -6.91 5.42 -4.17
CA ILE A 41 -8.35 5.17 -4.10
C ILE A 41 -9.16 6.21 -4.87
N TRP A 42 -8.65 7.44 -4.97
CA TRP A 42 -9.26 8.55 -5.72
C TRP A 42 -9.22 8.35 -7.24
N ARG A 43 -8.45 7.39 -7.75
CA ARG A 43 -8.38 7.06 -9.19
C ARG A 43 -9.29 5.90 -9.58
N ARG A 44 -10.19 5.48 -8.71
CA ARG A 44 -10.97 4.24 -8.88
C ARG A 44 -12.46 4.51 -8.70
N ILE A 45 -13.27 3.76 -9.42
CA ILE A 45 -14.72 3.74 -9.26
C ILE A 45 -15.11 2.41 -8.62
N TYR A 46 -15.88 2.48 -7.54
CA TYR A 46 -16.29 1.31 -6.77
C TYR A 46 -17.80 1.10 -6.89
N LYS A 47 -18.23 -0.15 -7.10
CA LYS A 47 -19.64 -0.49 -7.08
C LYS A 47 -20.18 -0.38 -5.65
N THR A 48 -21.19 0.46 -5.41
CA THR A 48 -21.74 0.67 -4.05
C THR A 48 -22.20 -0.62 -3.38
N SER A 49 -22.87 -1.51 -4.12
CA SER A 49 -23.31 -2.79 -3.56
C SER A 49 -22.16 -3.74 -3.24
N PHE A 50 -21.00 -3.59 -3.89
CA PHE A 50 -19.78 -4.32 -3.53
C PHE A 50 -19.22 -3.85 -2.19
N LEU A 51 -19.09 -2.53 -2.00
CA LEU A 51 -18.62 -1.96 -0.73
C LEU A 51 -19.52 -2.38 0.44
N ARG A 52 -20.84 -2.22 0.28
CA ARG A 52 -21.83 -2.62 1.30
C ARG A 52 -21.81 -4.11 1.60
N LYS A 53 -21.72 -4.96 0.58
CA LYS A 53 -21.66 -6.42 0.75
C LYS A 53 -20.49 -6.87 1.62
N HIS A 54 -19.36 -6.16 1.54
CA HIS A 54 -18.14 -6.51 2.25
C HIS A 54 -17.88 -5.62 3.47
N GLY A 55 -18.79 -4.70 3.82
CA GLY A 55 -18.63 -3.77 4.95
C GLY A 55 -17.38 -2.90 4.80
N ILE A 56 -17.06 -2.46 3.59
CA ILE A 56 -15.84 -1.69 3.33
C ILE A 56 -16.13 -0.21 3.53
N GLU A 57 -15.58 0.34 4.60
CA GLU A 57 -15.69 1.74 5.02
C GLU A 57 -14.31 2.27 5.41
N PHE A 58 -14.18 3.59 5.53
CA PHE A 58 -12.96 4.19 6.08
C PHE A 58 -12.90 3.94 7.59
N PRO A 59 -11.77 3.44 8.13
CA PRO A 59 -11.61 3.22 9.57
C PRO A 59 -11.55 4.55 10.33
N VAL A 60 -12.61 4.87 11.07
CA VAL A 60 -12.78 6.16 11.77
C VAL A 60 -11.71 6.48 12.81
N GLN A 61 -11.08 5.44 13.38
CA GLN A 61 -10.01 5.58 14.36
C GLN A 61 -8.67 5.95 13.72
N ILE A 62 -8.46 5.61 12.45
CA ILE A 62 -7.23 5.87 11.71
C ILE A 62 -7.29 7.28 11.14
N ARG A 63 -6.58 8.21 11.78
CA ARG A 63 -6.72 9.65 11.48
C ARG A 63 -5.99 10.11 10.22
N ARG A 64 -5.09 9.29 9.67
CA ARG A 64 -4.23 9.60 8.51
C ARG A 64 -3.87 8.31 7.78
N HIS A 65 -3.62 8.40 6.49
CA HIS A 65 -3.27 7.24 5.65
C HIS A 65 -4.33 6.12 5.71
N ASP A 66 -5.59 6.48 5.95
CA ASP A 66 -6.77 5.61 5.94
C ASP A 66 -7.14 5.14 4.52
N ASP A 67 -6.51 5.72 3.50
CA ASP A 67 -6.53 5.27 2.11
C ASP A 67 -5.85 3.91 1.91
N LEU A 68 -4.79 3.60 2.67
CA LEU A 68 -4.12 2.30 2.64
C LEU A 68 -5.06 1.14 3.04
N PRO A 69 -5.66 1.13 4.24
CA PRO A 69 -6.58 0.07 4.64
C PRO A 69 -7.78 -0.03 3.69
N PHE A 70 -8.34 1.09 3.24
CA PHE A 70 -9.45 1.08 2.28
C PHE A 70 -9.03 0.45 0.94
N ALA A 71 -7.88 0.84 0.39
CA ALA A 71 -7.36 0.29 -0.86
C ALA A 71 -7.13 -1.22 -0.76
N PHE A 72 -6.53 -1.68 0.34
CA PHE A 72 -6.24 -3.09 0.55
C PHE A 72 -7.54 -3.89 0.64
N MET A 73 -8.49 -3.47 1.49
CA MET A 73 -9.78 -4.13 1.67
C MET A 73 -10.59 -4.22 0.37
N THR A 74 -10.59 -3.15 -0.43
CA THR A 74 -11.28 -3.16 -1.73
C THR A 74 -10.66 -4.12 -2.73
N ILE A 75 -9.34 -4.12 -2.89
CA ILE A 75 -8.67 -5.00 -3.85
C ILE A 75 -8.73 -6.46 -3.37
N ALA A 76 -8.52 -6.73 -2.09
CA ALA A 76 -8.47 -8.09 -1.54
C ALA A 76 -9.81 -8.82 -1.65
N ARG A 77 -10.92 -8.09 -1.74
CA ARG A 77 -12.27 -8.63 -1.96
C ARG A 77 -12.70 -8.61 -3.44
N ALA A 78 -11.96 -7.92 -4.31
CA ALA A 78 -12.33 -7.75 -5.71
C ALA A 78 -12.12 -9.06 -6.48
N LYS A 79 -13.21 -9.58 -7.07
CA LYS A 79 -13.15 -10.72 -8.00
C LYS A 79 -12.84 -10.30 -9.44
N ARG A 80 -13.12 -9.05 -9.78
CA ARG A 80 -12.92 -8.47 -11.11
C ARG A 80 -12.55 -7.01 -10.95
N ILE A 81 -11.50 -6.61 -11.64
CA ILE A 81 -11.06 -5.23 -11.77
C ILE A 81 -10.99 -4.94 -13.26
N SER A 82 -11.44 -3.75 -13.67
CA SER A 82 -11.27 -3.29 -15.04
C SER A 82 -10.45 -2.00 -15.04
N VAL A 83 -9.61 -1.86 -16.06
CA VAL A 83 -8.75 -0.70 -16.28
C VAL A 83 -9.13 -0.08 -17.62
N ILE A 84 -9.14 1.25 -17.65
CA ILE A 84 -9.33 2.05 -18.86
C ILE A 84 -8.00 2.77 -19.18
N PRO A 85 -7.70 3.02 -20.47
CA PRO A 85 -6.41 3.61 -20.85
C PRO A 85 -6.30 5.08 -20.46
N ASP A 86 -7.44 5.74 -20.34
CA ASP A 86 -7.54 7.19 -20.23
C ASP A 86 -7.47 7.66 -18.77
N CYS A 87 -6.59 8.63 -18.53
CA CYS A 87 -6.50 9.33 -17.26
C CYS A 87 -7.39 10.57 -17.29
N TYR A 88 -8.56 10.49 -16.65
CA TYR A 88 -9.50 11.62 -16.57
C TYR A 88 -9.32 12.48 -15.31
N TYR A 89 -8.27 12.25 -14.52
CA TYR A 89 -8.09 12.90 -13.23
C TYR A 89 -6.74 13.62 -13.12
N ALA A 90 -6.79 14.94 -12.96
CA ALA A 90 -5.60 15.74 -12.65
C ALA A 90 -5.37 15.76 -11.13
N TYR A 91 -4.43 14.94 -10.66
CA TYR A 91 -4.08 14.90 -9.23
C TYR A 91 -3.10 16.03 -8.87
N ARG A 92 -3.39 16.79 -7.82
CA ARG A 92 -2.51 17.85 -7.32
C ARG A 92 -1.53 17.29 -6.30
N PHE A 93 -0.24 17.41 -6.59
CA PHE A 93 0.86 16.93 -5.75
C PHE A 93 1.59 18.09 -5.08
N ASN A 94 2.24 17.85 -3.95
CA ASN A 94 3.09 18.80 -3.20
C ASN A 94 2.39 20.09 -2.71
N ARG A 95 1.18 19.98 -2.15
CA ARG A 95 0.59 21.12 -1.42
C ARG A 95 1.26 21.25 -0.04
N PRO A 96 1.63 22.46 0.42
CA PRO A 96 2.07 22.67 1.80
C PRO A 96 1.07 22.08 2.81
N GLY A 97 1.57 21.31 3.78
CA GLY A 97 0.74 20.61 4.76
C GLY A 97 0.22 19.24 4.32
N GLN A 98 0.67 18.67 3.20
CA GLN A 98 0.39 17.28 2.86
C GLN A 98 1.07 16.31 3.81
N ASP A 99 0.34 15.31 4.29
CA ASP A 99 0.83 14.26 5.19
C ASP A 99 1.93 13.41 4.57
N VAL A 100 1.91 13.28 3.25
CA VAL A 100 3.02 12.68 2.49
C VAL A 100 4.34 13.43 2.73
N GLY A 101 4.34 14.69 3.15
CA GLY A 101 5.57 15.42 3.50
C GLY A 101 6.11 15.16 4.91
N ALA A 102 5.44 14.38 5.76
CA ALA A 102 5.87 14.15 7.13
C ALA A 102 7.19 13.35 7.21
N THR A 103 8.05 13.73 8.15
CA THR A 103 9.31 13.04 8.50
C THR A 103 9.39 12.68 9.99
N ASP A 104 8.33 12.97 10.75
CA ASP A 104 8.26 12.87 12.21
C ASP A 104 7.39 11.70 12.70
N GLU A 105 7.10 11.68 14.01
CA GLU A 105 6.30 10.66 14.71
C GLU A 105 4.92 10.40 14.10
N ARG A 106 4.36 11.33 13.30
CA ARG A 106 3.09 11.10 12.59
C ARG A 106 3.14 9.86 11.71
N LEU A 107 4.32 9.45 11.22
CA LEU A 107 4.46 8.23 10.41
C LEU A 107 4.34 6.93 11.23
N PHE A 108 4.34 6.97 12.55
CA PHE A 108 4.11 5.79 13.41
C PHE A 108 2.66 5.28 13.33
N ILE A 109 1.73 6.05 12.77
CA ILE A 109 0.35 5.62 12.51
C ILE A 109 0.28 4.33 11.68
N HIS A 110 1.30 4.02 10.89
CA HIS A 110 1.34 2.80 10.09
C HIS A 110 1.34 1.53 10.95
N PHE A 111 1.82 1.57 12.20
CA PHE A 111 1.70 0.43 13.11
C PHE A 111 0.24 0.13 13.46
N GLU A 112 -0.53 1.17 13.83
CA GLU A 112 -1.98 1.06 14.10
C GLU A 112 -2.74 0.59 12.85
N ILE A 113 -2.37 1.11 11.67
CA ILE A 113 -2.96 0.68 10.39
C ILE A 113 -2.78 -0.82 10.17
N PHE A 114 -1.57 -1.36 10.33
CA PHE A 114 -1.31 -2.77 10.08
C PHE A 114 -1.84 -3.69 11.17
N GLU A 115 -1.90 -3.23 12.42
CA GLU A 115 -2.62 -3.94 13.49
C GLU A 115 -4.10 -4.10 13.13
N TRP A 116 -4.78 -2.99 12.87
CA TRP A 116 -6.19 -3.01 12.52
C TRP A 116 -6.45 -3.82 11.24
N LEU A 117 -5.66 -3.58 10.18
CA LEU A 117 -5.83 -4.26 8.91
C LEU A 117 -5.66 -5.77 9.05
N TYR A 118 -4.73 -6.22 9.91
CA TYR A 118 -4.49 -7.65 10.12
C TYR A 118 -5.67 -8.32 10.81
N GLU A 119 -6.24 -7.67 11.83
CA GLU A 119 -7.46 -8.13 12.50
C GLU A 119 -8.64 -8.22 11.53
N GLN A 120 -8.79 -7.24 10.64
CA GLN A 120 -9.87 -7.23 9.65
C GLN A 120 -9.69 -8.30 8.58
N VAL A 121 -8.46 -8.55 8.12
CA VAL A 121 -8.17 -9.37 6.93
C VAL A 121 -8.01 -10.85 7.27
N ARG A 122 -7.31 -11.16 8.36
CA ARG A 122 -6.96 -12.54 8.73
C ARG A 122 -8.13 -13.53 8.80
N PRO A 123 -9.35 -13.18 9.26
CA PRO A 123 -10.45 -14.15 9.41
C PRO A 123 -10.93 -14.77 8.09
N TRP A 124 -10.64 -14.16 6.94
CA TRP A 124 -11.17 -14.59 5.64
C TRP A 124 -10.12 -14.63 4.52
N ALA A 125 -8.92 -14.11 4.76
CA ALA A 125 -7.88 -14.03 3.75
C ALA A 125 -7.30 -15.41 3.41
N SER A 126 -7.04 -15.64 2.13
CA SER A 126 -6.22 -16.75 1.69
C SER A 126 -4.74 -16.50 2.03
N MET A 127 -3.92 -17.56 1.93
CA MET A 127 -2.47 -17.45 2.06
C MET A 127 -1.90 -16.38 1.11
N ALA A 128 -2.37 -16.34 -0.14
CA ALA A 128 -1.94 -15.36 -1.13
C ALA A 128 -2.26 -13.91 -0.73
N ILE A 129 -3.43 -13.66 -0.14
CA ILE A 129 -3.79 -12.32 0.36
C ILE A 129 -2.91 -11.94 1.54
N MET A 130 -2.67 -12.85 2.48
CA MET A 130 -1.79 -12.60 3.63
C MET A 130 -0.34 -12.35 3.21
N SER A 131 0.17 -13.09 2.21
CA SER A 131 1.50 -12.85 1.65
C SER A 131 1.61 -11.47 0.99
N ASN A 132 0.58 -11.04 0.25
CA ASN A 132 0.54 -9.69 -0.32
C ASN A 132 0.44 -8.61 0.76
N MET A 133 -0.33 -8.85 1.83
CA MET A 133 -0.41 -7.93 2.97
C MET A 133 0.96 -7.71 3.60
N ARG A 134 1.74 -8.78 3.80
CA ARG A 134 3.12 -8.70 4.30
C ARG A 134 4.00 -7.85 3.39
N LEU A 135 3.89 -8.01 2.07
CA LEU A 135 4.65 -7.20 1.11
C LEU A 135 4.28 -5.71 1.19
N VAL A 136 2.98 -5.40 1.34
CA VAL A 136 2.50 -4.02 1.54
C VAL A 136 3.05 -3.43 2.85
N GLU A 137 3.05 -4.20 3.94
CA GLU A 137 3.59 -3.77 5.24
C GLU A 137 5.10 -3.48 5.16
N ILE A 138 5.88 -4.39 4.59
CA ILE A 138 7.32 -4.20 4.36
C ILE A 138 7.58 -2.96 3.50
N GLY A 139 6.89 -2.84 2.36
CA GLY A 139 7.07 -1.71 1.45
C GLY A 139 6.74 -0.36 2.10
N THR A 140 5.69 -0.34 2.93
CA THR A 140 5.26 0.85 3.67
C THR A 140 6.28 1.23 4.73
N HIS A 141 6.75 0.29 5.55
CA HIS A 141 7.79 0.58 6.55
C HIS A 141 9.12 0.99 5.91
N SER A 142 9.50 0.39 4.78
CA SER A 142 10.69 0.80 4.01
C SER A 142 10.57 2.25 3.52
N TRP A 143 9.40 2.64 3.00
CA TRP A 143 9.16 4.01 2.56
C TRP A 143 9.22 5.00 3.73
N VAL A 144 8.63 4.67 4.89
CA VAL A 144 8.73 5.51 6.08
C VAL A 144 10.19 5.69 6.51
N LEU A 145 10.94 4.59 6.64
CA LEU A 145 12.34 4.62 7.08
C LEU A 145 13.24 5.48 6.18
N SER A 146 12.98 5.49 4.86
CA SER A 146 13.77 6.31 3.92
C SER A 146 13.58 7.82 4.07
N ARG A 147 12.63 8.26 4.89
CA ARG A 147 12.21 9.68 5.00
C ARG A 147 12.17 10.18 6.44
N LEU A 148 12.04 9.27 7.39
CA LEU A 148 11.94 9.57 8.80
C LEU A 148 13.22 10.26 9.30
N ASP A 149 13.06 11.23 10.19
CA ASP A 149 14.18 11.92 10.83
C ASP A 149 15.10 10.90 11.54
N SER A 150 16.42 11.10 11.43
CA SER A 150 17.42 10.10 11.83
C SER A 150 17.27 9.62 13.28
N HIS A 151 16.84 10.49 14.20
CA HIS A 151 16.67 10.16 15.61
C HIS A 151 15.50 9.18 15.88
N LEU A 152 14.54 9.08 14.97
CA LEU A 152 13.39 8.17 15.09
C LEU A 152 13.60 6.83 14.38
N LYS A 153 14.57 6.74 13.43
CA LYS A 153 14.76 5.57 12.57
C LYS A 153 15.00 4.27 13.33
N ASN A 154 15.80 4.30 14.40
CA ASN A 154 16.13 3.09 15.16
C ASN A 154 14.92 2.52 15.90
N ASP A 155 14.13 3.36 16.59
CA ASP A 155 12.91 2.92 17.27
C ASP A 155 11.89 2.39 16.26
N TYR A 156 11.68 3.11 15.16
CA TYR A 156 10.78 2.69 14.10
C TYR A 156 11.20 1.35 13.46
N LEU A 157 12.50 1.19 13.15
CA LEU A 157 13.03 -0.06 12.59
C LEU A 157 12.76 -1.23 13.52
N ASN A 158 13.09 -1.10 14.81
CA ASN A 158 12.88 -2.18 15.79
C ASN A 158 11.40 -2.55 15.92
N LYS A 159 10.50 -1.56 16.02
CA LYS A 159 9.05 -1.78 16.04
C LYS A 159 8.55 -2.46 14.77
N SER A 160 9.02 -2.05 13.59
CA SER A 160 8.63 -2.65 12.32
C SER A 160 9.06 -4.11 12.19
N ILE A 161 10.30 -4.44 12.59
CA ILE A 161 10.78 -5.82 12.58
C ILE A 161 9.94 -6.68 13.53
N SER A 162 9.73 -6.22 14.77
CA SER A 162 8.95 -6.95 15.77
C SER A 162 7.49 -7.17 15.32
N GLY A 163 6.83 -6.13 14.80
CA GLY A 163 5.46 -6.20 14.32
C GLY A 163 5.27 -7.17 13.15
N ILE A 164 6.16 -7.10 12.14
CA ILE A 164 6.14 -8.01 10.99
C ILE A 164 6.40 -9.46 11.43
N SER A 165 7.45 -9.68 12.24
CA SER A 165 7.79 -11.02 12.70
C SER A 165 6.64 -11.66 13.48
N GLU A 166 5.98 -10.93 14.39
CA GLU A 166 4.87 -11.48 15.16
C GLU A 166 3.62 -11.74 14.30
N ARG A 167 3.22 -10.79 13.45
CA ARG A 167 2.03 -10.96 12.57
C ARG A 167 2.18 -12.12 11.60
N TYR A 168 3.38 -12.28 11.04
CA TYR A 168 3.61 -13.20 9.93
C TYR A 168 4.46 -14.42 10.29
N LYS A 169 4.68 -14.75 11.57
CA LYS A 169 5.44 -15.94 12.01
C LYS A 169 4.99 -17.29 11.42
N ARG A 170 3.75 -17.37 10.91
CA ARG A 170 3.20 -18.56 10.23
C ARG A 170 3.29 -18.50 8.70
N TYR A 171 3.89 -17.44 8.16
CA TYR A 171 3.96 -17.12 6.73
C TYR A 171 5.40 -16.86 6.29
N GLU A 172 6.39 -17.28 7.09
CA GLU A 172 7.79 -16.99 6.81
C GLU A 172 8.21 -17.56 5.44
N LEU A 173 8.59 -16.63 4.57
CA LEU A 173 9.28 -16.87 3.32
C LEU A 173 10.63 -16.17 3.50
N ASP A 174 11.72 -16.92 3.38
CA ASP A 174 13.07 -16.35 3.38
C ASP A 174 13.30 -15.62 2.04
N ASP A 175 12.83 -14.38 1.99
CA ASP A 175 12.81 -13.53 0.81
C ASP A 175 13.70 -12.29 0.95
N GLY A 176 14.59 -12.25 1.96
CA GLY A 176 15.51 -11.13 2.21
C GLY A 176 14.83 -9.83 2.69
N TRP A 177 13.58 -9.88 3.18
CA TRP A 177 12.86 -8.69 3.65
C TRP A 177 13.57 -7.90 4.75
N LEU A 178 14.24 -8.60 5.66
CA LEU A 178 14.91 -7.99 6.79
C LEU A 178 16.06 -7.07 6.32
N ASP A 179 16.81 -7.51 5.32
CA ASP A 179 17.91 -6.73 4.75
C ASP A 179 17.40 -5.51 3.99
N ARG A 180 16.27 -5.63 3.28
CA ARG A 180 15.62 -4.49 2.63
C ARG A 180 15.21 -3.40 3.63
N LEU A 181 14.61 -3.79 4.77
CA LEU A 181 14.23 -2.82 5.81
C LEU A 181 15.45 -2.17 6.47
N LYS A 182 16.48 -2.96 6.81
CA LYS A 182 17.74 -2.44 7.37
C LYS A 182 18.47 -1.52 6.41
N LEU A 183 18.36 -1.74 5.10
CA LEU A 183 18.93 -0.84 4.09
C LEU A 183 18.17 0.48 4.05
N ALA A 184 16.84 0.46 4.14
CA ALA A 184 16.01 1.65 4.12
C ALA A 184 16.18 2.56 5.36
N SER A 185 16.65 2.01 6.48
CA SER A 185 16.92 2.77 7.71
C SER A 185 18.29 3.45 7.74
N ARG A 186 19.19 3.15 6.80
CA ARG A 186 20.47 3.85 6.66
C ARG A 186 20.24 5.27 6.13
#